data_AF-A0A2V7Q3P5-F1
#
_entry.id   AF-A0A2V7Q3P5-F1
#
_cell.length_a   1.000
_cell.length_b   1.000
_cell.length_c   1.000
_cell.angle_alpha   90.00
_cell.angle_beta   90.00
_cell.angle_gamma   90.00
#
_symmetry.space_group_name_H-M   'P 1'
#
loop_
_entity.id
_entity.type
_entity.pdbx_description
1 polymer ?
#
loop_
_entity_poly.entity_id
_entity_poly.type
_entity_poly.pdbx_seq_one_letter_code
_entity_poly.pdbx_strand_id
1 'polypeptide(L)'
;MTCAEAREWMLEADRTDLNGATESELSLHLRTCGRCRRAAHRILEAERELWGALAAATPGRGADEAVGLVRRRARRRRWMWRAAPLAAAAVLAVALITRREQVQQPLPPASAPSIRSGRSGLAVEGPPGRSVAVFQTDNPDIVVIWFF
;
A
#
# COMPACT_ATOMS: atom_id res chain seq x y z
N MET A 1 53.18 -12.53 -8.93
CA MET A 1 52.59 -12.28 -7.60
C MET A 1 52.54 -13.52 -6.73
N THR A 2 52.59 -13.30 -5.41
CA THR A 2 52.33 -14.29 -4.37
C THR A 2 50.83 -14.42 -4.09
N CYS A 3 50.40 -15.50 -3.41
CA CYS A 3 49.00 -15.66 -3.00
C CYS A 3 48.55 -14.61 -1.96
N ALA A 4 49.48 -14.02 -1.20
CA ALA A 4 49.18 -12.99 -0.22
C ALA A 4 48.84 -11.67 -0.94
N GLU A 5 49.71 -11.24 -1.86
CA GLU A 5 49.49 -10.07 -2.74
C GLU A 5 48.19 -10.22 -3.53
N ALA A 6 47.97 -11.40 -4.13
CA ALA A 6 46.75 -11.69 -4.88
C ALA A 6 45.48 -11.46 -4.04
N ARG A 7 45.50 -11.81 -2.74
CA ARG A 7 44.35 -11.65 -1.85
C ARG A 7 44.07 -10.21 -1.48
N GLU A 8 45.10 -9.40 -1.32
CA GLU A 8 44.93 -7.96 -1.10
C GLU A 8 44.35 -7.31 -2.34
N TRP A 9 44.90 -7.63 -3.51
CA TRP A 9 44.44 -7.08 -4.79
C TRP A 9 43.00 -7.49 -5.13
N MET A 10 42.55 -8.68 -4.71
CA MET A 10 41.17 -9.12 -4.92
C MET A 10 40.10 -8.19 -4.33
N LEU A 11 40.45 -7.38 -3.31
CA LEU A 11 39.49 -6.48 -2.65
C LEU A 11 39.30 -5.16 -3.41
N GLU A 12 40.24 -4.81 -4.27
CA GLU A 12 40.25 -3.56 -5.04
C GLU A 12 40.05 -3.81 -6.54
N ALA A 13 40.24 -5.04 -6.99
CA ALA A 13 40.16 -5.41 -8.40
C ALA A 13 38.74 -5.36 -8.95
N ASP A 14 38.65 -5.04 -10.24
CA ASP A 14 37.39 -5.07 -10.97
C ASP A 14 36.86 -6.49 -11.15
N ARG A 15 35.54 -6.57 -11.37
CA ARG A 15 34.85 -7.84 -11.59
C ARG A 15 35.41 -8.64 -12.77
N THR A 16 35.88 -7.97 -13.82
CA THR A 16 36.50 -8.61 -15.00
C THR A 16 37.84 -9.25 -14.68
N ASP A 17 38.63 -8.63 -13.80
CA ASP A 17 39.89 -9.18 -13.31
C ASP A 17 39.66 -10.38 -12.39
N LEU A 18 38.68 -10.31 -11.49
CA LEU A 18 38.32 -11.41 -10.59
C LEU A 18 37.80 -12.64 -11.34
N ASN A 19 37.24 -12.45 -12.54
CA ASN A 19 36.85 -13.55 -13.43
C ASN A 19 38.04 -14.15 -14.22
N GLY A 20 39.23 -13.55 -14.13
CA GLY A 20 40.39 -13.96 -14.91
C GLY A 20 40.25 -13.66 -16.40
N ALA A 21 39.38 -12.73 -16.79
CA ALA A 21 39.05 -12.44 -18.18
C ALA A 21 40.00 -11.44 -18.84
N THR A 22 40.88 -10.80 -18.06
CA THR A 22 41.85 -9.81 -18.54
C THR A 22 43.26 -10.40 -18.53
N GLU A 23 44.23 -9.62 -19.01
CA GLU A 23 45.66 -9.96 -18.95
C GLU A 23 46.38 -9.29 -17.77
N SER A 24 45.63 -8.84 -16.74
CA SER A 24 46.23 -8.34 -15.50
C SER A 24 47.00 -9.45 -14.78
N GLU A 25 48.01 -9.07 -13.99
CA GLU A 25 48.77 -10.06 -13.22
C GLU A 25 47.84 -10.91 -12.33
N LEU A 26 46.79 -10.30 -11.78
CA LEU A 26 45.80 -10.96 -10.93
C LEU A 26 45.02 -12.01 -11.73
N SER A 27 44.51 -11.62 -12.91
CA SER A 27 43.81 -12.56 -13.80
C SER A 27 44.68 -13.76 -14.16
N LEU A 28 45.94 -13.54 -14.54
CA LEU A 28 46.89 -14.60 -14.86
C LEU A 28 47.15 -15.51 -13.64
N HIS A 29 47.26 -14.95 -12.45
CA HIS A 29 47.38 -15.74 -11.22
C HIS A 29 46.12 -16.55 -10.91
N LEU A 30 44.93 -16.00 -11.14
CA LEU A 30 43.65 -16.70 -10.94
C LEU A 30 43.45 -17.86 -11.93
N ARG A 31 43.98 -17.76 -13.15
CA ARG A 31 43.97 -18.86 -14.13
C ARG A 31 44.83 -20.04 -13.66
N THR A 32 45.94 -19.79 -12.98
CA THR A 32 46.91 -20.81 -12.57
C THR A 32 46.71 -21.32 -11.14
N CYS A 33 46.26 -20.48 -10.22
CA CYS A 33 46.11 -20.80 -8.80
C CYS A 33 44.67 -21.14 -8.41
N GLY A 34 44.37 -22.43 -8.22
CA GLY A 34 43.03 -22.90 -7.83
C GLY A 34 42.53 -22.39 -6.47
N ARG A 35 43.43 -22.11 -5.51
CA ARG A 35 43.07 -21.55 -4.20
C ARG A 35 42.57 -20.11 -4.31
N CYS A 36 43.32 -19.28 -5.04
CA CYS A 36 42.96 -17.89 -5.30
C CYS A 36 41.69 -17.80 -6.15
N ARG A 37 41.54 -18.66 -7.17
CA ARG A 37 40.31 -18.76 -7.97
C ARG A 37 39.07 -19.05 -7.13
N ARG A 38 39.14 -20.02 -6.20
CA ARG A 38 38.03 -20.28 -5.26
C ARG A 38 37.73 -19.10 -4.34
N ALA A 39 38.75 -18.33 -3.94
CA ALA A 39 38.54 -17.13 -3.15
C ALA A 39 37.82 -16.04 -3.96
N ALA A 40 38.28 -15.77 -5.19
CA ALA A 40 37.63 -14.81 -6.10
C ALA A 40 36.17 -15.19 -6.40
N HIS A 41 35.89 -16.48 -6.65
CA HIS A 41 34.52 -16.94 -6.86
C HIS A 41 33.59 -16.67 -5.66
N ARG A 42 34.08 -16.83 -4.43
CA ARG A 42 33.28 -16.52 -3.23
C ARG A 42 32.96 -15.03 -3.12
N ILE A 43 33.89 -14.15 -3.51
CA ILE A 43 33.64 -12.70 -3.55
C ILE A 43 32.55 -12.40 -4.58
N LEU A 44 32.66 -12.95 -5.79
CA LEU A 44 31.68 -12.75 -6.87
C LEU A 44 30.29 -13.33 -6.54
N GLU A 45 30.24 -14.40 -5.76
CA GLU A 45 28.99 -14.98 -5.25
C GLU A 45 28.33 -14.07 -4.21
N ALA A 46 29.08 -13.62 -3.20
CA ALA A 46 28.59 -12.67 -2.21
C ALA A 46 28.12 -11.35 -2.84
N GLU A 47 28.83 -10.85 -3.85
CA GLU A 47 28.41 -9.66 -4.59
C GLU A 47 27.07 -9.86 -5.32
N ARG A 48 26.87 -11.04 -5.95
CA ARG A 48 25.57 -11.37 -6.58
C ARG A 48 24.45 -11.46 -5.56
N GLU A 49 24.68 -12.07 -4.41
CA GLU A 49 23.69 -12.14 -3.32
C GLU A 49 23.33 -10.74 -2.82
N LEU A 50 24.33 -9.88 -2.63
CA LEU A 50 24.12 -8.49 -2.23
C LEU A 50 23.28 -7.73 -3.26
N TRP A 51 23.61 -7.82 -4.55
CA TRP A 51 22.82 -7.19 -5.61
C TRP A 51 21.39 -7.73 -5.66
N GLY A 52 21.20 -9.03 -5.46
CA GLY A 52 19.88 -9.64 -5.36
C GLY A 52 19.07 -9.10 -4.18
N ALA A 53 19.70 -8.96 -3.01
CA ALA A 53 19.08 -8.39 -1.83
C ALA A 53 18.72 -6.91 -2.01
N LEU A 54 19.60 -6.12 -2.63
CA LEU A 54 19.35 -4.71 -2.95
C LEU A 54 18.20 -4.56 -3.96
N ALA A 55 18.16 -5.39 -5.00
CA ALA A 55 17.08 -5.39 -5.98
C ALA A 55 15.73 -5.75 -5.32
N ALA A 56 15.72 -6.75 -4.42
CA ALA A 56 14.52 -7.12 -3.68
C ALA A 56 14.09 -6.06 -2.65
N ALA A 57 15.04 -5.34 -2.05
CA ALA A 57 14.78 -4.27 -1.10
C ALA A 57 14.36 -2.96 -1.78
N THR A 58 14.62 -2.80 -3.07
CA THR A 58 14.24 -1.61 -3.82
C THR A 58 12.72 -1.57 -3.97
N PRO A 59 12.02 -0.55 -3.42
CA PRO A 59 10.57 -0.44 -3.55
C PRO A 59 10.19 -0.38 -5.03
N GLY A 60 9.34 -1.32 -5.48
CA GLY A 60 8.93 -1.43 -6.90
C GLY A 60 8.16 -0.23 -7.44
N ARG A 61 7.84 0.76 -6.60
CA ARG A 61 7.33 2.08 -7.02
C ARG A 61 8.27 3.15 -6.51
N GLY A 62 8.83 3.92 -7.43
CA GLY A 62 9.64 5.09 -7.08
C GLY A 62 8.84 6.06 -6.21
N ALA A 63 9.53 6.82 -5.37
CA ALA A 63 8.91 7.85 -4.53
C ALA A 63 8.01 8.78 -5.35
N ASP A 64 8.38 9.08 -6.59
CA ASP A 64 7.62 9.90 -7.52
C ASP A 64 6.28 9.27 -7.94
N GLU A 65 6.21 7.95 -8.07
CA GLU A 65 4.98 7.24 -8.41
C GLU A 65 4.03 7.22 -7.21
N ALA A 66 4.55 7.02 -6.00
CA ALA A 66 3.78 7.13 -4.77
C ALA A 66 3.20 8.55 -4.58
N VAL A 67 4.02 9.58 -4.79
CA VAL A 67 3.58 10.99 -4.77
C VAL A 67 2.55 11.27 -5.86
N GLY A 68 2.74 10.72 -7.06
CA GLY A 68 1.80 10.81 -8.17
C GLY A 68 0.43 10.24 -7.84
N LEU A 69 0.37 9.08 -7.20
CA LEU A 69 -0.88 8.45 -6.76
C LEU A 69 -1.61 9.30 -5.71
N VAL A 70 -0.88 9.83 -4.72
CA VAL A 70 -1.44 10.73 -3.69
C VAL A 70 -2.00 12.00 -4.33
N ARG A 71 -1.27 12.63 -5.26
CA ARG A 71 -1.73 13.83 -5.97
C ARG A 71 -2.99 13.58 -6.79
N ARG A 72 -3.07 12.47 -7.53
CA ARG A 72 -4.26 12.08 -8.31
C ARG A 72 -5.47 11.87 -7.41
N ARG A 73 -5.29 11.19 -6.28
CA ARG A 73 -6.37 10.96 -5.29
C ARG A 73 -6.86 12.26 -4.66
N ALA A 74 -5.93 13.16 -4.31
CA ALA A 74 -6.27 14.48 -3.77
C ALA A 74 -7.06 15.33 -4.80
N ARG A 75 -6.68 15.30 -6.08
CA ARG A 75 -7.40 16.02 -7.15
C ARG A 75 -8.81 15.50 -7.36
N ARG A 76 -9.01 14.17 -7.41
CA ARG A 76 -10.35 13.56 -7.50
C ARG A 76 -11.23 13.95 -6.32
N ARG A 77 -10.69 13.89 -5.09
CA ARG A 77 -11.43 14.30 -3.89
C ARG A 77 -11.86 15.76 -3.98
N ARG A 78 -10.97 16.70 -4.34
CA ARG A 78 -11.35 18.11 -4.51
C ARG A 78 -12.45 18.31 -5.54
N TRP A 79 -12.45 17.56 -6.64
CA TRP A 79 -13.49 17.65 -7.66
C TRP A 79 -14.85 17.14 -7.16
N MET A 80 -14.88 16.00 -6.47
CA MET A 80 -16.11 15.48 -5.85
C MET A 80 -16.70 16.46 -4.83
N TRP A 81 -15.87 17.10 -4.01
CA TRP A 81 -16.35 18.08 -3.02
C TRP A 81 -16.92 19.36 -3.68
N ARG A 82 -16.43 19.73 -4.88
CA ARG A 82 -17.03 20.82 -5.66
C ARG A 82 -18.36 20.43 -6.31
N ALA A 83 -18.56 19.14 -6.63
CA ALA A 83 -19.81 18.64 -7.19
C ALA A 83 -20.88 18.31 -6.12
N ALA A 84 -20.46 18.10 -4.86
CA ALA A 84 -21.35 17.82 -3.74
C ALA A 84 -22.52 18.82 -3.55
N PRO A 85 -22.33 20.15 -3.61
CA PRO A 85 -23.44 21.09 -3.44
C PRO A 85 -24.48 21.01 -4.58
N LEU A 86 -24.05 20.70 -5.81
CA LEU A 86 -24.97 20.54 -6.95
C LEU A 86 -25.80 19.27 -6.83
N ALA A 87 -25.20 18.17 -6.37
CA ALA A 87 -25.92 16.92 -6.12
C ALA A 87 -26.93 17.07 -4.97
N ALA A 88 -26.54 17.75 -3.88
CA ALA A 88 -27.44 18.03 -2.76
C ALA A 88 -28.65 18.89 -3.18
N ALA A 89 -28.42 19.91 -4.01
CA ALA A 89 -29.50 20.76 -4.54
C ALA A 89 -30.47 19.98 -5.44
N ALA A 90 -29.97 19.08 -6.29
CA ALA A 90 -30.82 18.24 -7.15
C ALA A 90 -31.70 17.28 -6.33
N VAL A 91 -31.15 16.65 -5.29
CA VAL A 91 -31.92 15.78 -4.39
C VAL A 91 -32.99 16.57 -3.64
N LEU A 92 -32.66 17.78 -3.15
CA LEU A 92 -33.61 18.65 -2.47
C LEU A 92 -34.74 19.10 -3.40
N ALA A 93 -34.43 19.45 -4.65
CA ALA A 93 -35.42 19.83 -5.65
C ALA A 93 -36.39 18.68 -5.95
N VAL A 94 -35.88 17.46 -6.16
CA VAL A 94 -36.71 16.27 -6.37
C VAL A 94 -37.59 15.99 -5.16
N ALA A 95 -37.05 16.07 -3.94
CA ALA A 95 -37.82 15.86 -2.70
C ALA A 95 -38.94 16.90 -2.51
N LEU A 96 -38.73 18.15 -2.91
CA LEU A 96 -39.76 19.19 -2.84
C LEU A 96 -40.88 18.96 -3.87
N ILE A 97 -40.53 18.48 -5.07
CA ILE A 97 -41.50 18.17 -6.13
C ILE A 97 -42.36 16.96 -5.72
N THR A 98 -41.75 15.87 -5.27
CA THR A 98 -42.48 14.66 -4.86
C THR A 98 -43.34 14.90 -3.62
N ARG A 99 -42.87 15.70 -2.65
CA ARG A 99 -43.68 16.08 -1.48
C ARG A 99 -44.89 16.94 -1.87
N ARG A 100 -44.76 17.80 -2.88
CA ARG A 100 -45.88 18.62 -3.37
C ARG A 100 -46.96 17.77 -4.04
N GLU A 101 -46.58 16.73 -4.79
CA GLU A 101 -47.54 15.77 -5.35
C GLU A 101 -48.25 14.95 -4.26
N GLN A 102 -47.53 14.56 -3.21
CA GLN A 102 -48.11 13.78 -2.10
C GLN A 102 -49.18 14.54 -1.28
N VAL A 103 -49.10 15.88 -1.21
CA VAL A 103 -50.10 16.69 -0.49
C VAL A 103 -51.43 16.83 -1.27
N GLN A 104 -51.44 16.55 -2.58
CA GLN A 104 -52.66 16.64 -3.40
C GLN A 104 -53.47 15.33 -3.46
N GLN A 105 -53.03 14.27 -2.77
CA GLN A 105 -53.76 13.00 -2.77
C GLN A 105 -54.87 13.01 -1.69
N PRO A 106 -56.15 12.79 -2.03
CA PRO A 106 -57.22 12.69 -1.04
C PRO A 106 -56.97 11.49 -0.12
N LEU A 107 -56.93 11.72 1.20
CA LEU A 107 -56.65 10.69 2.21
C LEU A 107 -57.74 9.60 2.25
N PRO A 108 -57.38 8.30 2.21
CA PRO A 108 -58.16 7.24 2.84
C PRO A 108 -57.80 7.10 4.34
N PRO A 109 -58.69 6.57 5.19
CA PRO A 109 -58.54 6.58 6.64
C PRO A 109 -57.39 5.69 7.15
N ALA A 110 -56.88 6.11 8.30
CA ALA A 110 -55.68 5.61 8.98
C ALA A 110 -55.69 4.09 9.20
N SER A 111 -54.64 3.43 8.70
CA SER A 111 -54.19 2.12 9.18
C SER A 111 -52.83 2.30 9.87
N ALA A 112 -52.74 1.79 11.10
CA ALA A 112 -51.64 1.96 12.04
C ALA A 112 -50.24 1.58 11.47
N PRO A 113 -49.14 2.19 11.97
CA PRO A 113 -47.81 1.86 11.49
C PRO A 113 -47.37 0.48 12.02
N SER A 114 -47.11 -0.46 11.12
CA SER A 114 -46.26 -1.60 11.45
C SER A 114 -44.80 -1.18 11.24
N ILE A 115 -44.16 -0.79 12.34
CA ILE A 115 -42.71 -0.55 12.39
C ILE A 115 -42.04 -1.92 12.24
N ARG A 116 -41.65 -2.25 11.01
CA ARG A 116 -40.71 -3.35 10.74
C ARG A 116 -39.31 -2.75 10.74
N SER A 117 -38.72 -2.62 11.92
CA SER A 117 -37.30 -2.32 12.10
C SER A 117 -36.49 -3.50 11.56
N GLY A 118 -36.10 -3.43 10.29
CA GLY A 118 -35.13 -4.34 9.71
C GLY A 118 -33.73 -4.02 10.23
N ARG A 119 -33.08 -5.04 10.79
CA ARG A 119 -31.68 -5.14 11.28
C ARG A 119 -31.42 -4.72 12.72
N SER A 120 -31.30 -5.76 13.55
CA SER A 120 -30.65 -5.88 14.85
C SER A 120 -30.02 -4.61 15.42
N GLY A 121 -30.71 -4.00 16.37
CA GLY A 121 -30.19 -2.95 17.23
C GLY A 121 -29.29 -3.54 18.31
N LEU A 122 -27.98 -3.41 18.13
CA LEU A 122 -27.03 -3.58 19.22
C LEU A 122 -27.01 -2.26 20.02
N ALA A 123 -27.69 -2.21 21.16
CA ALA A 123 -27.61 -1.09 22.07
C ALA A 123 -26.33 -1.22 22.92
N VAL A 124 -25.40 -0.28 22.78
CA VAL A 124 -24.14 -0.25 23.53
C VAL A 124 -24.18 0.92 24.49
N GLU A 125 -24.15 0.64 25.79
CA GLU A 125 -24.07 1.65 26.83
C GLU A 125 -22.59 1.90 27.19
N GLY A 126 -22.16 3.14 27.08
CA GLY A 126 -20.77 3.55 27.34
C GLY A 126 -20.52 3.91 28.81
N PRO A 127 -19.30 3.69 29.34
CA PRO A 127 -18.93 4.19 30.68
C PRO A 127 -19.06 5.72 30.79
N PRO A 128 -19.44 6.27 31.95
CA PRO A 128 -19.62 7.71 32.12
C PRO A 128 -18.33 8.46 31.80
N GLY A 129 -18.44 9.49 30.95
CA GLY A 129 -17.30 10.31 30.52
C GLY A 129 -16.50 9.76 29.33
N ARG A 130 -16.94 8.66 28.69
CA ARG A 130 -16.34 8.16 27.44
C ARG A 130 -17.31 8.21 26.27
N SER A 131 -16.77 8.52 25.10
CA SER A 131 -17.50 8.47 23.84
C SER A 131 -17.36 7.09 23.22
N VAL A 132 -18.43 6.60 22.57
CA VAL A 132 -18.46 5.28 21.94
C VAL A 132 -18.72 5.42 20.45
N ALA A 133 -17.90 4.77 19.63
CA ALA A 133 -18.15 4.60 18.21
C ALA A 133 -18.45 3.12 17.91
N VAL A 134 -19.54 2.88 17.17
CA VAL A 134 -19.95 1.54 16.74
C VAL A 134 -19.75 1.44 15.23
N PHE A 135 -18.90 0.52 14.81
CA PHE A 135 -18.62 0.24 13.40
C PHE A 135 -19.25 -1.10 13.02
N GLN A 136 -20.19 -1.06 12.08
CA GLN A 136 -20.72 -2.26 11.44
C GLN A 136 -19.74 -2.70 10.34
N THR A 137 -19.36 -3.98 10.36
CA THR A 137 -18.51 -4.55 9.30
C THR A 137 -19.37 -5.18 8.19
N ASP A 138 -18.76 -5.56 7.08
CA ASP A 138 -19.44 -6.25 5.97
C ASP A 138 -19.97 -7.64 6.39
N ASN A 139 -19.46 -8.20 7.49
CA ASN A 139 -20.03 -9.37 8.15
C ASN A 139 -21.04 -8.91 9.22
N PRO A 140 -22.35 -9.20 9.07
CA PRO A 140 -23.38 -8.75 10.01
C PRO A 140 -23.24 -9.35 11.42
N ASP A 141 -22.45 -10.43 11.57
CA ASP A 141 -22.19 -11.06 12.87
C ASP A 141 -21.00 -10.44 13.61
N ILE A 142 -20.29 -9.48 12.99
CA ILE A 142 -19.12 -8.81 13.57
C ILE A 142 -19.37 -7.31 13.70
N VAL A 143 -19.43 -6.83 14.94
CA VAL A 143 -19.55 -5.41 15.29
C VAL A 143 -18.31 -5.00 16.08
N VAL A 144 -17.69 -3.89 15.68
CA VAL A 144 -16.53 -3.32 16.39
C VAL A 144 -16.99 -2.14 17.22
N ILE A 145 -16.70 -2.17 18.51
CA ILE A 145 -17.04 -1.10 19.46
C ILE A 145 -15.75 -0.46 19.96
N TRP A 146 -15.63 0.86 19.77
CA TRP A 146 -14.47 1.63 20.22
C TRP A 146 -14.87 2.62 21.31
N PHE A 147 -14.18 2.59 22.45
CA PHE A 147 -14.31 3.56 23.55
C PHE A 147 -13.14 4.55 23.54
N PHE A 148 -13.41 5.85 23.58
CA PHE A 148 -12.38 6.89 23.65
C PHE A 148 -12.77 8.02 24.62
#